data_AF-C0PUT4-F1
#
_entry.id   AF-C0PUT4-F1
#
_cell.length_a   1.000
_cell.length_b   1.000
_cell.length_c   1.000
_cell.angle_alpha   90.00
_cell.angle_beta   90.00
_cell.angle_gamma   90.00
#
_symmetry.space_group_name_H-M   'P 1'
#
loop_
_entity.id
_entity.type
_entity.pdbx_description
1 polymer ?
#
loop_
_entity_poly.entity_id
_entity_poly.type
_entity_poly.pdbx_seq_one_letter_code
_entity_poly.pdbx_strand_id
1 'polypeptide(L)'
;PNVAGKNFGHLKRIQDQVTELKPDQTIIFQHCIIHQEVLCKCVLKISHAVDTVTKAVNFIRAKSLNHRQFVSLLEETESGHADLPYHTNVRWLSLGKVLKRVWDLKSEIAEFLQIKGKYVDFPQLQDKEWLAHFTLTVDIMALMNELNSKLQGKGLFAHQMYSLVKAFKGKLLLLTLQVEANNLTHLPTLLVCSLSDDQWEKYTSLLRALKVNVPLDRVQAGWEETSGPYHVQRLADHYGIFKDQFPMAYFVPWVTLSFSYDQDSSAQVHYGNHLMPKEMSICWIVKGSVCAGWLGTSQVGL
;
A
#
# COMPACT_ATOMS: atom_id res chain seq x y z
N PRO A 1 5.10 -20.21 18.30
CA PRO A 1 4.84 -21.06 17.10
C PRO A 1 5.06 -20.26 15.81
N ASN A 2 5.97 -20.70 14.94
CA ASN A 2 6.24 -20.01 13.69
C ASN A 2 5.01 -20.16 12.76
N VAL A 3 4.36 -19.06 12.35
CA VAL A 3 3.06 -19.12 11.65
C VAL A 3 3.17 -19.91 10.34
N ALA A 4 4.25 -19.72 9.59
CA ALA A 4 4.47 -20.29 8.26
C ALA A 4 5.47 -21.48 8.21
N GLY A 5 5.77 -22.13 9.34
CA GLY A 5 6.70 -23.26 9.36
C GLY A 5 6.22 -24.42 8.45
N LYS A 6 7.07 -24.86 7.50
CA LYS A 6 6.74 -25.90 6.51
C LYS A 6 6.26 -27.22 7.11
N ASN A 7 6.81 -27.61 8.27
CA ASN A 7 6.54 -28.93 8.87
C ASN A 7 5.74 -28.87 10.17
N PHE A 8 5.75 -27.74 10.88
CA PHE A 8 5.12 -27.58 12.20
C PHE A 8 4.45 -26.22 12.41
N GLY A 9 4.27 -25.44 11.34
CA GLY A 9 3.65 -24.13 11.39
C GLY A 9 2.14 -24.19 11.62
N HIS A 10 1.58 -23.12 12.17
CA HIS A 10 0.13 -23.05 12.44
C HIS A 10 -0.69 -23.18 11.14
N LEU A 11 -0.24 -22.58 10.04
CA LEU A 11 -0.87 -22.74 8.73
C LEU A 11 -0.81 -24.19 8.23
N LYS A 12 0.31 -24.88 8.46
CA LYS A 12 0.47 -26.30 8.08
C LYS A 12 -0.51 -27.18 8.86
N ARG A 13 -0.66 -26.97 10.17
CA ARG A 13 -1.64 -27.71 10.99
C ARG A 13 -3.07 -27.49 10.55
N ILE A 14 -3.43 -26.25 10.18
CA ILE A 14 -4.76 -25.94 9.62
C ILE A 14 -4.96 -26.68 8.29
N GLN A 15 -3.94 -26.68 7.42
CA GLN A 15 -4.00 -27.41 6.16
C GLN A 15 -4.18 -28.91 6.38
N ASP A 16 -3.40 -29.51 7.27
CA ASP A 16 -3.44 -30.94 7.56
C ASP A 16 -4.80 -31.34 8.13
N GLN A 17 -5.35 -30.55 9.06
CA GLN A 17 -6.66 -30.81 9.67
C GLN A 17 -7.82 -30.68 8.67
N VAL A 18 -7.78 -29.71 7.75
CA VAL A 18 -8.81 -29.61 6.72
C VAL A 18 -8.66 -30.68 5.66
N THR A 19 -7.43 -31.08 5.33
CA THR A 19 -7.20 -32.21 4.41
C THR A 19 -7.77 -33.51 4.99
N GLU A 20 -7.68 -33.71 6.32
CA GLU A 20 -8.25 -34.87 7.01
C GLU A 20 -9.79 -34.86 7.01
N LEU A 21 -10.41 -33.70 7.26
CA LEU A 21 -11.86 -33.58 7.37
C LEU A 21 -12.58 -33.44 6.02
N LYS A 22 -11.93 -32.80 5.04
CA LYS A 22 -12.49 -32.47 3.72
C LYS A 22 -11.36 -32.46 2.68
N PRO A 23 -10.98 -33.64 2.14
CA PRO A 23 -9.85 -33.76 1.22
C PRO A 23 -10.02 -32.96 -0.08
N ASP A 24 -11.26 -32.70 -0.50
CA ASP A 24 -11.55 -31.93 -1.71
C ASP A 24 -11.48 -30.40 -1.49
N GLN A 25 -11.36 -29.95 -0.23
CA GLN A 25 -11.36 -28.54 0.11
C GLN A 25 -9.95 -27.95 0.05
N THR A 26 -9.70 -27.12 -0.96
CA THR A 26 -8.42 -26.41 -1.10
C THR A 26 -8.38 -25.19 -0.18
N ILE A 27 -7.38 -25.13 0.71
CA ILE A 27 -7.07 -23.92 1.50
C ILE A 27 -6.03 -23.08 0.77
N ILE A 28 -6.35 -21.80 0.62
CA ILE A 28 -5.44 -20.80 0.07
C ILE A 28 -4.95 -19.92 1.22
N PHE A 29 -3.65 -20.00 1.52
CA PHE A 29 -3.00 -19.05 2.42
C PHE A 29 -2.48 -17.87 1.61
N GLN A 30 -2.91 -16.67 1.98
CA GLN A 30 -2.38 -15.43 1.42
C GLN A 30 -1.72 -14.60 2.52
N HIS A 31 -0.55 -14.04 2.23
CA HIS A 31 0.04 -13.05 3.12
C HIS A 31 -0.78 -11.77 3.08
N CYS A 32 -1.05 -11.19 4.24
CA CYS A 32 -1.65 -9.86 4.30
C CYS A 32 -0.71 -8.86 3.62
N ILE A 33 -1.24 -8.05 2.70
CA ILE A 33 -0.47 -7.00 2.01
C ILE A 33 0.15 -6.00 3.00
N ILE A 34 -0.52 -5.75 4.13
CA ILE A 34 -0.01 -4.90 5.22
C ILE A 34 1.22 -5.54 5.88
N HIS A 35 1.31 -6.87 5.92
CA HIS A 35 2.53 -7.54 6.42
C HIS A 35 3.65 -7.60 5.37
N GLN A 36 3.36 -7.37 4.08
CA GLN A 36 4.41 -7.21 3.06
C GLN A 36 5.19 -5.91 3.22
N GLU A 37 4.81 -5.01 4.14
CA GLU A 37 5.61 -3.83 4.48
C GLU A 37 7.02 -4.17 4.99
N VAL A 38 7.17 -5.33 5.64
CA VAL A 38 8.49 -5.86 6.06
C VAL A 38 9.42 -6.07 4.85
N LEU A 39 8.87 -6.39 3.67
CA LEU A 39 9.65 -6.53 2.44
C LEU A 39 10.32 -5.21 2.07
N CYS A 40 9.64 -4.07 2.27
CA CYS A 40 10.20 -2.77 1.95
C CYS A 40 11.36 -2.43 2.90
N LYS A 41 11.28 -2.82 4.17
CA LYS A 41 12.41 -2.70 5.11
C LYS A 41 13.64 -3.45 4.60
N CYS A 42 13.44 -4.68 4.10
CA CYS A 42 14.51 -5.52 3.58
C CYS A 42 15.09 -5.00 2.27
N VAL A 43 14.22 -4.61 1.31
CA VAL A 43 14.65 -4.16 -0.02
C VAL A 43 15.34 -2.81 0.05
N LEU A 44 14.71 -1.81 0.68
CA LEU A 44 15.28 -0.46 0.80
C LEU A 44 16.45 -0.38 1.79
N LYS A 45 16.74 -1.46 2.53
CA LYS A 45 17.82 -1.54 3.53
C LYS A 45 17.79 -0.37 4.54
N ILE A 46 16.58 -0.02 4.99
CA ILE A 46 16.36 1.21 5.79
C ILE A 46 16.83 1.11 7.24
N SER A 47 17.35 -0.04 7.69
CA SER A 47 17.73 -0.25 9.10
C SER A 47 18.65 0.85 9.61
N HIS A 48 19.69 1.19 8.86
CA HIS A 48 20.62 2.26 9.26
C HIS A 48 19.94 3.64 9.39
N ALA A 49 18.99 3.95 8.51
CA ALA A 49 18.21 5.18 8.60
C ALA A 49 17.29 5.18 9.84
N VAL A 50 16.57 4.07 10.05
CA VAL A 50 15.66 3.89 11.19
C VAL A 50 16.41 3.96 12.52
N ASP A 51 17.60 3.35 12.61
CA ASP A 51 18.41 3.33 13.83
C ASP A 51 18.91 4.74 14.17
N THR A 52 19.41 5.47 13.18
CA THR A 52 19.86 6.86 13.33
C THR A 52 18.72 7.77 13.79
N VAL A 53 17.57 7.68 13.11
CA VAL A 53 16.36 8.44 13.44
C VAL A 53 15.87 8.09 14.83
N THR A 54 15.79 6.80 15.17
CA THR A 54 15.33 6.34 16.48
C THR A 54 16.26 6.84 17.59
N LYS A 55 17.57 6.81 17.37
CA LYS A 55 18.57 7.35 18.32
C LYS A 55 18.36 8.86 18.54
N ALA A 56 18.14 9.63 17.48
CA ALA A 56 17.91 11.08 17.57
C ALA A 56 16.58 11.40 18.28
N VAL A 57 15.49 10.76 17.86
CA VAL A 57 14.16 10.91 18.47
C VAL A 57 14.19 10.53 19.95
N ASN A 58 14.83 9.41 20.31
CA ASN A 58 14.93 8.98 21.71
C ASN A 58 15.78 9.94 22.54
N PHE A 59 16.86 10.50 22.00
CA PHE A 59 17.66 11.48 22.72
C PHE A 59 16.85 12.74 23.08
N ILE A 60 16.00 13.20 22.16
CA ILE A 60 15.12 14.36 22.36
C ILE A 60 13.97 14.01 23.31
N ARG A 61 13.27 12.90 23.04
CA ARG A 61 11.99 12.57 23.68
C ARG A 61 12.10 11.82 25.00
N ALA A 62 13.15 11.03 25.22
CA ALA A 62 13.25 10.20 26.43
C ALA A 62 13.50 11.02 27.70
N LYS A 63 14.04 12.24 27.59
CA LYS A 63 14.26 13.15 28.71
C LYS A 63 13.32 14.36 28.61
N SER A 64 12.51 14.58 29.63
CA SER A 64 11.52 15.66 29.68
C SER A 64 12.13 17.06 29.53
N LEU A 65 13.34 17.29 30.03
CA LEU A 65 14.05 18.54 29.83
C LEU A 65 14.47 18.75 28.36
N ASN A 66 15.03 17.72 27.73
CA ASN A 66 15.42 17.79 26.32
C ASN A 66 14.20 18.05 25.43
N HIS A 67 13.10 17.34 25.68
CA HIS A 67 11.88 17.50 24.91
C HIS A 67 11.32 18.92 25.02
N ARG A 68 11.19 19.46 26.24
CA ARG A 68 10.72 20.84 26.45
C ARG A 68 11.62 21.87 25.76
N GLN A 69 12.94 21.72 25.87
CA GLN A 69 13.88 22.64 25.22
C GLN A 69 13.83 22.54 23.70
N PHE A 70 13.61 21.34 23.16
CA PHE A 70 13.41 21.17 21.72
C PHE A 70 12.12 21.81 21.24
N VAL A 71 11.01 21.66 21.98
CA VAL A 71 9.74 22.33 21.65
C VAL A 71 9.89 23.85 21.68
N SER A 72 10.57 24.41 22.69
CA SER A 72 10.87 25.85 22.72
C SER A 72 11.70 26.30 21.50
N LEU A 73 12.69 25.50 21.07
CA LEU A 73 13.44 25.79 19.84
C LEU A 73 12.55 25.80 18.60
N LEU A 74 11.59 24.87 18.50
CA LEU A 74 10.64 24.84 17.37
C LEU A 74 9.73 26.07 17.35
N GLU A 75 9.31 26.55 18.52
CA GLU A 75 8.51 27.78 18.66
C GLU A 75 9.33 29.02 18.27
N GLU A 76 10.59 29.11 18.72
CA GLU A 76 11.50 30.22 18.42
C GLU A 76 11.88 30.31 16.93
N THR A 77 11.96 29.16 16.26
CA THR A 77 12.29 29.07 14.82
C THR A 77 11.07 29.12 13.90
N GLU A 78 9.86 29.33 14.45
CA GLU A 78 8.59 29.30 13.73
C GLU A 78 8.42 28.04 12.86
N SER A 79 8.85 26.89 13.38
CA SER A 79 8.86 25.64 12.61
C SER A 79 7.44 25.22 12.22
N GLY A 80 7.30 24.62 11.03
CA GLY A 80 6.02 24.11 10.53
C GLY A 80 5.42 22.97 11.35
N HIS A 81 6.14 22.45 12.34
CA HIS A 81 5.69 21.40 13.24
C HIS A 81 5.92 21.78 14.71
N ALA A 82 4.90 21.61 15.54
CA ALA A 82 4.98 21.94 16.97
C ALA A 82 5.75 20.92 17.83
N ASP A 83 5.95 19.69 17.35
CA ASP A 83 6.59 18.61 18.13
C ASP A 83 7.12 17.48 17.22
N LEU A 84 7.99 16.65 17.80
CA LEU A 84 8.47 15.39 17.25
C LEU A 84 7.71 14.20 17.86
N PRO A 85 7.03 13.35 17.07
CA PRO A 85 6.30 12.20 17.60
C PRO A 85 7.25 11.20 18.26
N TYR A 86 6.80 10.62 19.37
CA TYR A 86 7.53 9.52 20.00
C TYR A 86 7.44 8.27 19.12
N HIS A 87 8.58 7.60 18.92
CA HIS A 87 8.62 6.35 18.18
C HIS A 87 8.80 5.17 19.15
N THR A 88 7.94 4.17 19.03
CA THR A 88 8.21 2.82 19.51
C THR A 88 8.36 1.92 18.27
N ASN A 89 9.32 0.99 18.29
CA ASN A 89 9.71 0.12 17.16
C ASN A 89 8.61 -0.81 16.61
N VAL A 90 7.35 -0.61 16.99
CA VAL A 90 6.29 -1.60 16.92
C VAL A 90 5.32 -1.36 15.75
N ARG A 91 5.32 -0.18 15.09
CA ARG A 91 4.34 0.10 14.00
C ARG A 91 4.91 0.83 12.78
N TRP A 92 4.72 0.24 11.61
CA TRP A 92 5.17 0.77 10.32
C TRP A 92 4.54 2.14 9.96
N LEU A 93 3.22 2.28 10.17
CA LEU A 93 2.50 3.54 9.95
C LEU A 93 3.06 4.69 10.79
N SER A 94 3.44 4.42 12.06
CA SER A 94 4.08 5.43 12.90
C SER A 94 5.51 5.70 12.46
N LEU A 95 6.23 4.68 11.99
CA LEU A 95 7.60 4.84 11.51
C LEU A 95 7.65 5.83 10.33
N GLY A 96 6.84 5.65 9.29
CA GLY A 96 6.89 6.57 8.14
C GLY A 96 6.52 8.01 8.52
N LYS A 97 5.58 8.22 9.46
CA LYS A 97 5.26 9.55 10.00
C LYS A 97 6.43 10.17 10.76
N VAL A 98 7.14 9.38 11.56
CA VAL A 98 8.34 9.81 12.29
C VAL A 98 9.47 10.17 11.32
N LEU A 99 9.74 9.32 10.33
CA LEU A 99 10.78 9.58 9.32
C LEU A 99 10.50 10.91 8.58
N LYS A 100 9.25 11.12 8.15
CA LYS A 100 8.86 12.38 7.50
C LYS A 100 9.03 13.58 8.43
N ARG A 101 8.61 13.47 9.69
CA ARG A 101 8.78 14.56 10.67
C ARG A 101 10.25 14.90 10.92
N VAL A 102 11.12 13.89 11.02
CA VAL A 102 12.56 14.11 11.19
C VAL A 102 13.18 14.76 9.97
N TRP A 103 12.74 14.41 8.77
CA TRP A 103 13.19 15.10 7.56
C TRP A 103 12.77 16.57 7.54
N ASP A 104 11.51 16.84 7.89
CA ASP A 104 10.98 18.21 7.90
C ASP A 104 11.69 19.07 8.95
N LEU A 105 12.00 18.49 10.12
CA LEU A 105 12.70 19.14 11.25
C LEU A 105 14.23 18.95 11.24
N LYS A 106 14.83 18.53 10.12
CA LYS A 106 16.25 18.11 10.11
C LYS A 106 17.21 19.23 10.53
N SER A 107 16.86 20.48 10.24
CA SER A 107 17.69 21.65 10.56
C SER A 107 17.65 21.95 12.06
N GLU A 108 16.45 21.96 12.64
CA GLU A 108 16.20 22.20 14.06
C GLU A 108 16.75 21.04 14.90
N ILE A 109 16.65 19.80 14.42
CA ILE A 109 17.28 18.63 15.06
C ILE A 109 18.80 18.77 15.04
N ALA A 110 19.39 19.17 13.91
CA ALA A 110 20.83 19.39 13.81
C ALA A 110 21.30 20.47 14.79
N GLU A 111 20.61 21.61 14.83
CA GLU A 111 20.90 22.72 15.74
C GLU A 111 20.77 22.29 17.21
N PHE A 112 19.68 21.63 17.57
CA PHE A 112 19.48 21.14 18.94
C PHE A 112 20.58 20.17 19.37
N LEU A 113 21.01 19.27 18.48
CA LEU A 113 22.11 18.35 18.74
C LEU A 113 23.45 19.09 18.90
N GLN A 114 23.67 20.20 18.20
CA GLN A 114 24.86 21.05 18.40
C GLN A 114 24.83 21.73 19.76
N ILE A 115 23.70 22.34 20.15
CA ILE A 115 23.50 22.97 21.47
C ILE A 115 23.77 21.96 22.60
N LYS A 116 23.41 20.69 22.41
CA LYS A 116 23.65 19.62 23.38
C LYS A 116 25.04 18.99 23.31
N GLY A 117 25.92 19.41 22.40
CA GLY A 117 27.23 18.79 22.19
C GLY A 117 27.13 17.33 21.73
N LYS A 118 26.03 16.97 21.05
CA LYS A 118 25.70 15.61 20.62
C LYS A 118 25.72 15.41 19.12
N TYR A 119 25.94 16.46 18.35
CA TYR A 119 25.95 16.41 16.89
C TYR A 119 26.99 15.40 16.33
N VAL A 120 28.15 15.27 16.97
CA VAL A 120 29.20 14.31 16.59
C VAL A 120 28.73 12.85 16.68
N ASP A 121 27.71 12.54 17.49
CA ASP A 121 27.13 11.20 17.61
C ASP A 121 26.24 10.82 16.40
N PHE A 122 26.04 11.75 15.45
CA PHE A 122 25.17 11.64 14.27
C PHE A 122 25.85 12.11 12.96
N PRO A 123 26.98 11.51 12.56
CA PRO A 123 27.69 11.89 11.33
C PRO A 123 26.83 11.75 10.06
N GLN A 124 25.81 10.88 10.09
CA GLN A 124 24.85 10.67 9.01
C GLN A 124 24.11 11.94 8.58
N LEU A 125 23.93 12.90 9.50
CA LEU A 125 23.23 14.16 9.20
C LEU A 125 24.05 15.10 8.31
N GLN A 126 25.36 14.84 8.13
CA GLN A 126 26.24 15.56 7.19
C GLN A 126 26.49 14.79 5.90
N ASP A 127 26.24 13.48 5.90
CA ASP A 127 26.50 12.60 4.77
C ASP A 127 25.43 12.78 3.68
N LYS A 128 25.84 13.33 2.54
CA LYS A 128 24.95 13.57 1.40
C LYS A 128 24.40 12.28 0.80
N GLU A 129 25.17 11.19 0.77
CA GLU A 129 24.70 9.91 0.24
C GLU A 129 23.64 9.32 1.18
N TRP A 130 23.89 9.40 2.49
CA TRP A 130 22.91 8.97 3.49
C TRP A 130 21.63 9.79 3.41
N LEU A 131 21.73 11.12 3.30
CA LEU A 131 20.57 12.01 3.21
C LEU A 131 19.72 11.68 1.98
N ALA A 132 20.33 11.46 0.81
CA ALA A 132 19.61 11.06 -0.39
C ALA A 132 18.91 9.70 -0.23
N HIS A 133 19.56 8.73 0.42
CA HIS A 133 18.93 7.43 0.68
C HIS A 133 17.78 7.54 1.71
N PHE A 134 17.93 8.42 2.69
CA PHE A 134 16.91 8.75 3.68
C PHE A 134 15.70 9.43 3.03
N THR A 135 15.89 10.39 2.12
CA THR A 135 14.78 11.06 1.43
C THR A 135 14.02 10.14 0.49
N LEU A 136 14.71 9.27 -0.26
CA LEU A 136 14.06 8.19 -1.01
C LEU A 136 13.19 7.34 -0.08
N THR A 137 13.75 6.94 1.07
CA THR A 137 13.02 6.15 2.07
C THR A 137 11.76 6.87 2.53
N VAL A 138 11.84 8.16 2.86
CA VAL A 138 10.69 8.97 3.28
C VAL A 138 9.58 8.97 2.23
N ASP A 139 9.92 9.19 0.95
CA ASP A 139 8.95 9.22 -0.14
C ASP A 139 8.26 7.84 -0.35
N ILE A 140 9.03 6.75 -0.37
CA ILE A 140 8.45 5.40 -0.52
C ILE A 140 7.61 5.00 0.70
N MET A 141 8.05 5.34 1.91
CA MET A 141 7.28 5.13 3.14
C MET A 141 5.95 5.88 3.11
N ALA A 142 5.91 7.09 2.55
CA ALA A 142 4.68 7.87 2.41
C ALA A 142 3.67 7.17 1.49
N LEU A 143 4.11 6.66 0.34
CA LEU A 143 3.27 5.92 -0.60
C LEU A 143 2.70 4.63 0.01
N MET A 144 3.52 3.92 0.77
CA MET A 144 3.08 2.72 1.48
C MET A 144 2.07 3.05 2.58
N ASN A 145 2.33 4.10 3.37
CA ASN A 145 1.41 4.53 4.40
C ASN A 145 0.06 4.98 3.83
N GLU A 146 0.06 5.61 2.65
CA GLU A 146 -1.16 5.95 1.90
C GLU A 146 -1.96 4.69 1.57
N LEU A 147 -1.30 3.69 0.97
CA LEU A 147 -1.94 2.41 0.65
C LEU A 147 -2.48 1.73 1.91
N ASN A 148 -1.67 1.61 2.96
CA ASN A 148 -2.04 0.90 4.18
C ASN A 148 -3.20 1.60 4.91
N SER A 149 -3.17 2.93 4.99
CA SER A 149 -4.28 3.71 5.58
C SER A 149 -5.57 3.51 4.79
N LYS A 150 -5.48 3.49 3.46
CA LYS A 150 -6.65 3.20 2.60
C LYS A 150 -7.13 1.78 2.83
N LEU A 151 -6.28 0.76 2.82
CA LEU A 151 -6.69 -0.64 3.01
C LEU A 151 -7.27 -0.95 4.40
N GLN A 152 -6.90 -0.19 5.42
CA GLN A 152 -7.45 -0.31 6.78
C GLN A 152 -8.75 0.49 7.00
N GLY A 153 -9.25 1.17 5.97
CA GLY A 153 -10.51 1.91 6.04
C GLY A 153 -11.71 1.02 6.38
N LYS A 154 -12.70 1.60 7.07
CA LYS A 154 -13.97 0.90 7.33
C LYS A 154 -14.84 0.88 6.08
N GLY A 155 -15.58 -0.21 5.86
CA GLY A 155 -16.55 -0.31 4.78
C GLY A 155 -15.95 -0.52 3.38
N LEU A 156 -14.68 -0.91 3.28
CA LEU A 156 -14.06 -1.23 2.00
C LEU A 156 -14.54 -2.57 1.45
N PHE A 157 -15.01 -2.54 0.21
CA PHE A 157 -15.31 -3.73 -0.55
C PHE A 157 -14.05 -4.32 -1.18
N ALA A 158 -14.07 -5.63 -1.43
CA ALA A 158 -12.93 -6.36 -2.01
C ALA A 158 -12.46 -5.77 -3.35
N HIS A 159 -13.37 -5.32 -4.22
CA HIS A 159 -13.02 -4.69 -5.50
C HIS A 159 -12.28 -3.35 -5.32
N GLN A 160 -12.63 -2.57 -4.29
CA GLN A 160 -11.93 -1.33 -3.95
C GLN A 160 -10.53 -1.63 -3.43
N MET A 161 -10.39 -2.64 -2.56
CA MET A 161 -9.08 -3.10 -2.10
C MET A 161 -8.20 -3.54 -3.27
N TYR A 162 -8.73 -4.35 -4.19
CA TYR A 162 -8.04 -4.75 -5.41
C TYR A 162 -7.57 -3.54 -6.24
N SER A 163 -8.46 -2.58 -6.48
CA SER A 163 -8.16 -1.35 -7.22
C SER A 163 -7.03 -0.56 -6.56
N LEU A 164 -7.06 -0.41 -5.23
CA LEU A 164 -6.00 0.26 -4.47
C LEU A 164 -4.63 -0.41 -4.64
N VAL A 165 -4.58 -1.74 -4.57
CA VAL A 165 -3.33 -2.49 -4.76
C VAL A 165 -2.83 -2.40 -6.20
N LYS A 166 -3.73 -2.52 -7.18
CA LYS A 166 -3.40 -2.36 -8.61
C LYS A 166 -2.84 -0.96 -8.90
N ALA A 167 -3.50 0.08 -8.40
CA ALA A 167 -3.05 1.46 -8.53
C ALA A 167 -1.69 1.68 -7.86
N PHE A 168 -1.46 1.12 -6.68
CA PHE A 168 -0.16 1.21 -6.00
C PHE A 168 0.97 0.54 -6.79
N LYS A 169 0.74 -0.66 -7.36
CA LYS A 169 1.71 -1.30 -8.26
C LYS A 169 2.03 -0.43 -9.47
N GLY A 170 0.99 0.19 -10.07
CA GLY A 170 1.16 1.14 -11.17
C GLY A 170 1.99 2.35 -10.76
N LYS A 171 1.75 2.93 -9.57
CA LYS A 171 2.56 4.04 -9.03
C LYS A 171 4.04 3.64 -8.86
N LEU A 172 4.32 2.45 -8.32
CA LEU A 172 5.71 1.97 -8.18
C LEU A 172 6.40 1.76 -9.52
N LEU A 173 5.70 1.22 -10.52
CA LEU A 173 6.23 1.10 -11.87
C LEU A 173 6.51 2.47 -12.49
N LEU A 174 5.57 3.42 -12.36
CA LEU A 174 5.74 4.79 -12.84
C LEU A 174 6.98 5.43 -12.22
N LEU A 175 7.14 5.33 -10.90
CA LEU A 175 8.31 5.85 -10.19
C LEU A 175 9.61 5.22 -10.69
N THR A 176 9.60 3.91 -10.91
CA THR A 176 10.75 3.18 -11.45
C THR A 176 11.17 3.76 -12.79
N LEU A 177 10.23 3.92 -13.72
CA LEU A 177 10.49 4.49 -15.05
C LEU A 177 10.93 5.96 -14.98
N GLN A 178 10.39 6.73 -14.04
CA GLN A 178 10.78 8.13 -13.87
C GLN A 178 12.19 8.27 -13.32
N VAL A 179 12.56 7.48 -12.31
CA VAL A 179 13.92 7.48 -11.77
C VAL A 179 14.93 7.04 -12.83
N GLU A 180 14.60 6.05 -13.66
CA GLU A 180 15.41 5.66 -14.82
C GLU A 180 15.60 6.79 -15.85
N ALA A 181 14.60 7.65 -16.00
CA ALA A 181 14.63 8.82 -16.87
C ALA A 181 15.15 10.09 -16.15
N ASN A 182 15.82 9.95 -15.02
CA ASN A 182 16.34 11.04 -14.19
C ASN A 182 15.28 12.06 -13.75
N ASN A 183 14.06 11.60 -13.49
CA ASN A 183 12.91 12.41 -13.11
C ASN A 183 12.43 12.08 -11.68
N LEU A 184 12.43 13.07 -10.79
CA LEU A 184 11.99 12.96 -9.39
C LEU A 184 10.68 13.68 -9.09
N THR A 185 9.85 14.05 -10.09
CA THR A 185 8.62 14.85 -9.88
C THR A 185 7.69 14.25 -8.82
N HIS A 186 7.59 12.93 -8.73
CA HIS A 186 6.74 12.23 -7.75
C HIS A 186 7.50 11.76 -6.50
N LEU A 187 8.75 12.20 -6.31
CA LEU A 187 9.60 11.96 -5.15
C LEU A 187 10.02 13.31 -4.55
N PRO A 188 9.09 14.05 -3.94
CA PRO A 188 9.29 15.45 -3.57
C PRO A 188 10.37 15.65 -2.51
N THR A 189 10.59 14.66 -1.64
CA THR A 189 11.63 14.73 -0.61
C THR A 189 13.01 14.49 -1.24
N LEU A 190 13.10 13.50 -2.14
CA LEU A 190 14.34 13.19 -2.86
C LEU A 190 14.73 14.27 -3.88
N LEU A 191 13.76 14.97 -4.46
CA LEU A 191 13.97 16.08 -5.42
C LEU A 191 14.86 17.19 -4.86
N VAL A 192 14.92 17.36 -3.53
CA VAL A 192 15.76 18.36 -2.85
C VAL A 192 17.23 17.93 -2.80
N CYS A 193 17.54 16.66 -3.08
CA CYS A 193 18.89 16.13 -3.08
C CYS A 193 19.50 16.14 -4.49
N SER A 194 20.80 16.43 -4.58
CA SER A 194 21.59 16.19 -5.80
C SER A 194 22.07 14.74 -5.79
N LEU A 195 21.77 13.99 -6.86
CA LEU A 195 22.14 12.59 -7.00
C LEU A 195 23.36 12.43 -7.92
N SER A 196 24.27 11.51 -7.58
CA SER A 196 25.30 11.02 -8.51
C SER A 196 24.74 9.99 -9.47
N ASP A 197 25.47 9.71 -10.56
CA ASP A 197 25.08 8.69 -11.54
C ASP A 197 24.89 7.30 -10.90
N ASP A 198 25.77 6.92 -9.97
CA ASP A 198 25.66 5.66 -9.22
C ASP A 198 24.37 5.58 -8.39
N GLN A 199 23.89 6.70 -7.86
CA GLN A 199 22.66 6.74 -7.05
C GLN A 199 21.41 6.51 -7.89
N TRP A 200 21.37 7.03 -9.12
CA TRP A 200 20.26 6.80 -10.04
C TRP A 200 20.09 5.31 -10.36
N GLU A 201 21.19 4.62 -10.68
CA GLU A 201 21.17 3.18 -10.97
C GLU A 201 20.79 2.35 -9.73
N LYS A 202 21.37 2.70 -8.57
CA LYS A 202 21.06 2.08 -7.27
C LYS A 202 19.58 2.21 -6.94
N TYR A 203 19.01 3.41 -7.04
CA TYR A 203 17.62 3.66 -6.66
C TYR A 203 16.62 3.04 -7.64
N THR A 204 16.93 3.08 -8.94
CA THR A 204 16.21 2.30 -9.95
C THR A 204 16.14 0.82 -9.58
N SER A 205 17.29 0.24 -9.23
CA SER A 205 17.38 -1.18 -8.87
C SER A 205 16.58 -1.51 -7.61
N LEU A 206 16.60 -0.63 -6.61
CA LEU A 206 15.79 -0.77 -5.40
C LEU A 206 14.28 -0.73 -5.70
N LEU A 207 13.84 0.19 -6.56
CA LEU A 207 12.43 0.32 -6.95
C LEU A 207 11.95 -0.88 -7.78
N ARG A 208 12.78 -1.40 -8.69
CA ARG A 208 12.50 -2.65 -9.42
C ARG A 208 12.40 -3.85 -8.49
N ALA A 209 13.20 -3.86 -7.41
CA ALA A 209 13.19 -4.93 -6.41
C ALA A 209 12.00 -4.81 -5.43
N LEU A 210 11.40 -3.62 -5.29
CA LEU A 210 10.17 -3.37 -4.54
C LEU A 210 8.96 -3.98 -5.28
N LYS A 211 8.90 -5.31 -5.31
CA LYS A 211 7.78 -6.06 -5.89
C LYS A 211 6.75 -6.38 -4.82
N VAL A 212 5.57 -5.78 -4.91
CA VAL A 212 4.38 -6.22 -4.16
C VAL A 212 3.95 -7.57 -4.71
N ASN A 213 4.25 -8.64 -3.97
CA ASN A 213 4.06 -10.01 -4.43
C ASN A 213 2.64 -10.48 -4.08
N VAL A 214 1.65 -9.78 -4.65
CA VAL A 214 0.23 -10.15 -4.60
C VAL A 214 -0.18 -10.56 -6.02
N PRO A 215 -0.38 -11.85 -6.32
CA PRO A 215 -0.77 -12.29 -7.65
C PRO A 215 -2.23 -11.91 -7.90
N LEU A 216 -2.45 -10.69 -8.41
CA LEU A 216 -3.78 -10.11 -8.57
C LEU A 216 -4.71 -11.00 -9.42
N ASP A 217 -4.16 -11.65 -10.44
CA ASP A 217 -4.93 -12.57 -11.30
C ASP A 217 -5.42 -13.79 -10.53
N ARG A 218 -4.58 -14.37 -9.66
CA ARG A 218 -4.96 -15.49 -8.78
C ARG A 218 -5.95 -15.08 -7.70
N VAL A 219 -5.78 -13.86 -7.15
CA VAL A 219 -6.70 -13.31 -6.15
C VAL A 219 -8.07 -13.10 -6.78
N GLN A 220 -8.12 -12.58 -8.01
CA GLN A 220 -9.35 -12.37 -8.75
C GLN A 220 -10.03 -13.70 -9.09
N ALA A 221 -9.32 -14.67 -9.67
CA ALA A 221 -9.88 -15.98 -9.99
C ALA A 221 -10.43 -16.68 -8.73
N GLY A 222 -9.64 -16.72 -7.65
CA GLY A 222 -10.09 -17.32 -6.38
C GLY A 222 -11.26 -16.56 -5.75
N TRP A 223 -11.36 -15.24 -5.93
CA TRP A 223 -12.50 -14.45 -5.48
C TRP A 223 -13.76 -14.80 -6.27
N GLU A 224 -13.69 -14.85 -7.60
CA GLU A 224 -14.81 -15.18 -8.49
C GLU A 224 -15.40 -16.57 -8.18
N GLU A 225 -14.56 -17.55 -7.85
CA GLU A 225 -14.99 -18.92 -7.53
C GLU A 225 -15.59 -19.08 -6.12
N THR A 226 -15.22 -18.21 -5.17
CA THR A 226 -15.57 -18.42 -3.75
C THR A 226 -16.55 -17.38 -3.23
N SER A 227 -16.05 -16.20 -2.88
CA SER A 227 -16.79 -15.15 -2.16
C SER A 227 -17.37 -14.09 -3.09
N GLY A 228 -17.05 -14.16 -4.38
CA GLY A 228 -17.39 -13.21 -5.42
C GLY A 228 -18.88 -12.92 -5.50
N PRO A 229 -19.72 -13.92 -5.77
CA PRO A 229 -21.16 -13.76 -5.87
C PRO A 229 -21.77 -13.05 -4.65
N TYR A 230 -21.37 -13.44 -3.44
CA TYR A 230 -21.87 -12.82 -2.20
C TYR A 230 -21.39 -11.38 -2.02
N HIS A 231 -20.15 -11.07 -2.41
CA HIS A 231 -19.63 -9.71 -2.34
C HIS A 231 -20.34 -8.79 -3.35
N VAL A 232 -20.62 -9.28 -4.56
CA VAL A 232 -21.40 -8.54 -5.57
C VAL A 232 -22.83 -8.32 -5.09
N GLN A 233 -23.47 -9.34 -4.50
CA GLN A 233 -24.80 -9.20 -3.91
C GLN A 233 -24.84 -8.10 -2.84
N ARG A 234 -23.91 -8.12 -1.87
CA ARG A 234 -23.83 -7.05 -0.84
C ARG A 234 -23.59 -5.67 -1.45
N LEU A 235 -22.84 -5.61 -2.56
CA LEU A 235 -22.60 -4.36 -3.26
C LEU A 235 -23.87 -3.85 -3.94
N ALA A 236 -24.63 -4.73 -4.59
CA ALA A 236 -25.92 -4.39 -5.20
C ALA A 236 -26.93 -3.89 -4.16
N ASP A 237 -26.95 -4.51 -2.97
CA ASP A 237 -27.75 -4.05 -1.83
C ASP A 237 -27.30 -2.65 -1.35
N HIS A 238 -25.99 -2.46 -1.20
CA HIS A 238 -25.41 -1.18 -0.79
C HIS A 238 -25.76 -0.02 -1.75
N TYR A 239 -25.76 -0.28 -3.06
CA TYR A 239 -26.15 0.72 -4.07
C TYR A 239 -27.67 0.83 -4.29
N GLY A 240 -28.49 0.11 -3.53
CA GLY A 240 -29.94 0.16 -3.66
C GLY A 240 -30.51 -0.56 -4.88
N ILE A 241 -29.70 -1.33 -5.63
CA ILE A 241 -30.13 -2.00 -6.87
C ILE A 241 -31.34 -2.90 -6.61
N PHE A 242 -31.31 -3.70 -5.54
CA PHE A 242 -32.46 -4.56 -5.22
C PHE A 242 -33.68 -3.74 -4.84
N LYS A 243 -33.53 -2.69 -4.02
CA LYS A 243 -34.65 -1.84 -3.63
C LYS A 243 -35.31 -1.16 -4.83
N ASP A 244 -34.51 -0.68 -5.79
CA ASP A 244 -34.98 0.19 -6.86
C ASP A 244 -35.43 -0.59 -8.11
N GLN A 245 -34.71 -1.66 -8.48
CA GLN A 245 -34.97 -2.46 -9.68
C GLN A 245 -35.75 -3.75 -9.37
N PHE A 246 -35.63 -4.28 -8.16
CA PHE A 246 -36.20 -5.58 -7.77
C PHE A 246 -36.83 -5.57 -6.36
N PRO A 247 -37.85 -4.72 -6.08
CA PRO A 247 -38.26 -4.37 -4.72
C PRO A 247 -38.66 -5.55 -3.81
N MET A 248 -38.99 -6.70 -4.42
CA MET A 248 -39.43 -7.92 -3.76
C MET A 248 -38.48 -9.11 -3.96
N ALA A 249 -37.28 -8.89 -4.50
CA ALA A 249 -36.34 -9.96 -4.79
C ALA A 249 -34.92 -9.63 -4.31
N TYR A 250 -34.27 -10.67 -3.81
CA TYR A 250 -32.89 -10.63 -3.36
C TYR A 250 -32.22 -11.91 -3.84
N PHE A 251 -31.18 -11.80 -4.67
CA PHE A 251 -30.55 -12.97 -5.29
C PHE A 251 -29.04 -12.86 -5.31
N VAL A 252 -28.38 -14.02 -5.38
CA VAL A 252 -26.92 -14.11 -5.50
C VAL A 252 -26.57 -14.25 -6.99
N PRO A 253 -25.72 -13.39 -7.55
CA PRO A 253 -25.31 -13.49 -8.95
C PRO A 253 -24.27 -14.61 -9.11
N TRP A 254 -24.75 -15.84 -9.24
CA TRP A 254 -23.89 -17.04 -9.40
C TRP A 254 -23.14 -17.07 -10.73
N VAL A 255 -23.73 -16.49 -11.77
CA VAL A 255 -23.08 -16.34 -13.07
C VAL A 255 -22.35 -15.00 -13.09
N THR A 256 -21.02 -15.05 -13.01
CA THR A 256 -20.19 -13.86 -13.18
C THR A 256 -20.31 -13.37 -14.62
N LEU A 257 -20.77 -12.13 -14.79
CA LEU A 257 -20.81 -11.45 -16.07
C LEU A 257 -19.60 -10.52 -16.18
N SER A 258 -18.93 -10.58 -17.32
CA SER A 258 -17.86 -9.66 -17.68
C SER A 258 -18.31 -8.81 -18.86
N PHE A 259 -18.12 -7.50 -18.74
CA PHE A 259 -18.44 -6.56 -19.80
C PHE A 259 -17.16 -5.84 -20.25
N SER A 260 -16.94 -5.78 -21.56
CA SER A 260 -15.80 -5.12 -22.19
C SER A 260 -16.22 -4.31 -23.41
N TYR A 261 -15.47 -3.23 -23.69
CA TYR A 261 -15.73 -2.35 -24.84
C TYR A 261 -15.24 -2.94 -26.16
N ASP A 262 -14.10 -3.65 -26.15
CA ASP A 262 -13.50 -4.31 -27.31
C ASP A 262 -12.65 -5.53 -26.86
N GLN A 263 -12.27 -6.43 -27.77
CA GLN A 263 -11.42 -7.59 -27.48
C GLN A 263 -10.04 -7.19 -26.92
N ASP A 264 -9.57 -5.97 -27.23
CA ASP A 264 -8.24 -5.47 -26.88
C ASP A 264 -8.23 -4.28 -25.88
N SER A 265 -9.40 -3.80 -25.42
CA SER A 265 -9.45 -2.65 -24.51
C SER A 265 -9.20 -3.04 -23.06
N SER A 266 -8.26 -2.35 -22.39
CA SER A 266 -7.95 -2.51 -20.95
C SER A 266 -9.03 -1.93 -20.02
N ALA A 267 -10.03 -1.24 -20.58
CA ALA A 267 -11.16 -0.71 -19.85
C ALA A 267 -12.19 -1.84 -19.65
N GLN A 268 -12.33 -2.31 -18.42
CA GLN A 268 -13.28 -3.34 -18.05
C GLN A 268 -14.35 -2.73 -17.15
N VAL A 269 -15.60 -3.13 -17.35
CA VAL A 269 -16.67 -2.70 -16.44
C VAL A 269 -16.67 -3.62 -15.23
N HIS A 270 -16.76 -3.00 -14.07
CA HIS A 270 -16.77 -3.68 -12.79
C HIS A 270 -18.01 -3.27 -12.00
N TYR A 271 -18.28 -3.96 -10.91
CA TYR A 271 -19.43 -3.63 -10.09
C TYR A 271 -19.21 -2.27 -9.39
N GLY A 272 -19.95 -1.25 -9.82
CA GLY A 272 -19.94 0.09 -9.23
C GLY A 272 -18.79 1.01 -9.67
N ASN A 273 -18.09 0.73 -10.77
CA ASN A 273 -17.11 1.68 -11.30
C ASN A 273 -17.79 2.85 -12.04
N HIS A 274 -17.22 4.05 -11.93
CA HIS A 274 -17.69 5.21 -12.70
C HIS A 274 -17.17 5.12 -14.14
N LEU A 275 -18.09 5.21 -15.09
CA LEU A 275 -17.81 5.18 -16.52
C LEU A 275 -18.19 6.52 -17.13
N MET A 276 -17.35 7.00 -18.04
CA MET A 276 -17.61 8.26 -18.74
C MET A 276 -18.72 8.05 -19.78
N PRO A 277 -19.61 9.03 -20.03
CA PRO A 277 -20.68 8.88 -21.02
C PRO A 277 -20.21 8.47 -22.42
N LYS A 278 -19.01 8.92 -22.83
CA LYS A 278 -18.36 8.51 -24.09
C LYS A 278 -18.05 7.01 -24.16
N GLU A 279 -17.77 6.38 -23.02
CA GLU A 279 -17.48 4.96 -22.89
C GLU A 279 -18.79 4.16 -22.94
N MET A 280 -19.87 4.72 -22.37
CA MET A 280 -21.21 4.12 -22.40
C MET A 280 -21.89 4.11 -23.79
N SER A 281 -21.37 4.91 -24.73
CA SER A 281 -21.95 5.10 -26.07
C SER A 281 -21.52 4.03 -27.09
N ILE A 282 -20.63 3.11 -26.71
CA ILE A 282 -20.09 2.04 -27.57
C ILE A 282 -20.87 0.73 -27.31
N CYS A 283 -20.97 -0.17 -28.29
CA CYS A 283 -21.63 -1.47 -28.11
C CYS A 283 -20.81 -2.38 -27.18
N TRP A 284 -21.49 -3.12 -26.30
CA TRP A 284 -20.87 -3.86 -25.19
C TRP A 284 -20.77 -5.34 -25.53
N ILE A 285 -19.60 -5.94 -25.29
CA ILE A 285 -19.44 -7.38 -25.33
C ILE A 285 -19.73 -7.92 -23.93
N VAL A 286 -20.76 -8.75 -23.81
CA VAL A 286 -21.11 -9.45 -22.55
C VAL A 286 -20.66 -10.90 -22.64
N LYS A 287 -19.83 -11.34 -21.71
CA LYS A 287 -19.40 -12.74 -21.58
C LYS A 287 -19.80 -13.28 -20.21
N GLY A 288 -20.40 -14.46 -20.20
CA GLY A 288 -20.70 -15.24 -19.00
C GLY A 288 -20.52 -16.72 -19.28
N SER A 289 -20.02 -17.48 -18.30
CA SER A 289 -19.85 -18.92 -18.41
C SER A 289 -21.08 -19.64 -17.87
N VAL A 290 -21.79 -20.36 -18.73
CA VAL A 290 -22.94 -21.21 -18.38
C VAL A 290 -22.77 -22.60 -18.98
N CYS A 291 -23.40 -23.61 -18.38
CA CYS A 291 -23.39 -24.96 -18.94
C CYS A 291 -24.11 -25.00 -20.30
N ALA A 292 -23.70 -25.93 -21.16
CA ALA A 292 -24.34 -26.14 -22.46
C ALA A 292 -25.84 -26.43 -22.28
N GLY A 293 -26.70 -25.79 -23.09
CA GLY A 293 -28.16 -25.96 -23.05
C GLY A 293 -28.93 -24.91 -22.24
N TRP A 294 -28.26 -23.96 -21.60
CA TRP A 294 -28.90 -22.84 -20.91
C TRP A 294 -29.15 -21.65 -21.86
N LEU A 295 -30.35 -21.07 -21.81
CA LEU A 295 -30.72 -19.83 -22.48
C LEU A 295 -30.80 -18.70 -21.46
N GLY A 296 -30.27 -17.52 -21.81
CA GLY A 296 -30.31 -16.32 -20.97
C GLY A 296 -30.84 -15.12 -21.73
N THR A 297 -31.43 -14.17 -21.01
CA THR A 297 -31.92 -12.90 -21.55
C THR A 297 -31.18 -11.74 -20.88
N SER A 298 -30.67 -10.78 -21.65
CA SER A 298 -30.17 -9.52 -21.10
C SER A 298 -31.23 -8.43 -21.27
N GLN A 299 -31.49 -7.69 -20.19
CA GLN A 299 -32.24 -6.43 -20.23
C GLN A 299 -31.27 -5.32 -19.86
N VAL A 300 -30.99 -4.43 -20.81
CA VAL A 300 -30.18 -3.24 -20.56
C VAL A 300 -31.15 -2.08 -20.34
N GLY A 301 -31.35 -1.72 -19.07
CA GLY A 301 -32.08 -0.50 -18.71
C GLY A 301 -31.12 0.68 -18.75
N LEU A 302 -31.46 1.71 -19.54
CA LEU A 302 -30.81 3.02 -19.51
C LEU A 302 -31.29 3.83 -18.30
#